data_AF-A0AAV3GUG4-F1
#
_entry.id   AF-A0AAV3GUG4-F1
#
_cell.length_a   1.000
_cell.length_b   1.000
_cell.length_c   1.000
_cell.angle_alpha   90.00
_cell.angle_beta   90.00
_cell.angle_gamma   90.00
#
_symmetry.space_group_name_H-M   'P 1'
#
loop_
_entity.id
_entity.type
_entity.pdbx_description
1 polymer ?
#
loop_
_entity_poly.entity_id
_entity_poly.type
_entity_poly.pdbx_seq_one_letter_code
_entity_poly.pdbx_strand_id
1 'polypeptide(L)'
;MTEEFYRWLLQLIREDRLVKFYQSPKWRRLREKAMKRDHYECQECRRLGKYHRVENVHHIKEVKDRPDLALDLDNLICLCVEHHNEVHGRYLTALDKQEKKIESFANFDASERW
;
A
#
# COMPACT_ATOMS: atom_id res chain seq x y z
N MET A 1 1.00 -3.49 16.91
CA MET A 1 -0.48 -3.42 16.94
C MET A 1 -0.96 -4.15 18.20
N THR A 2 -2.08 -3.76 18.83
CA THR A 2 -2.62 -4.52 19.97
C THR A 2 -3.53 -5.65 19.48
N GLU A 3 -3.58 -6.76 20.21
CA GLU A 3 -4.42 -7.93 19.88
C GLU A 3 -5.91 -7.55 19.71
N GLU A 4 -6.43 -6.70 20.58
CA GLU A 4 -7.81 -6.19 20.50
C GLU A 4 -8.08 -5.43 19.20
N PHE A 5 -7.13 -4.60 18.78
CA PHE A 5 -7.27 -3.83 17.55
C PHE A 5 -7.14 -4.73 16.32
N TYR A 6 -6.29 -5.74 16.38
CA TYR A 6 -6.17 -6.74 15.32
C TYR A 6 -7.47 -7.51 15.14
N ARG A 7 -8.09 -7.99 16.22
CA ARG A 7 -9.41 -8.65 16.18
C ARG A 7 -10.51 -7.74 15.63
N TRP A 8 -10.51 -6.47 16.06
CA TRP A 8 -11.42 -5.45 15.52
C TRP A 8 -11.24 -5.25 14.02
N LEU A 9 -10.00 -5.17 13.54
CA LEU A 9 -9.69 -5.03 12.12
C LEU A 9 -10.15 -6.25 11.31
N LEU A 10 -9.91 -7.47 11.81
CA LEU A 10 -10.39 -8.70 11.18
C LEU A 10 -11.92 -8.73 11.05
N GLN A 11 -12.64 -8.23 12.06
CA GLN A 11 -14.09 -8.09 12.00
C GLN A 11 -14.52 -7.09 10.92
N LEU A 12 -13.87 -5.92 10.83
CA LEU A 12 -14.16 -4.95 9.78
C LEU A 12 -13.93 -5.49 8.37
N ILE A 13 -12.88 -6.28 8.16
CA ILE A 13 -12.60 -6.94 6.87
C ILE A 13 -13.74 -7.90 6.52
N ARG A 14 -14.16 -8.73 7.47
CA ARG A 14 -15.23 -9.72 7.28
C ARG A 14 -16.57 -9.08 6.93
N GLU A 15 -16.87 -7.92 7.51
CA GLU A 15 -18.11 -7.19 7.32
C GLU A 15 -18.04 -6.16 6.18
N ASP A 16 -16.91 -6.10 5.46
CA ASP A 16 -16.60 -5.08 4.44
C ASP A 16 -16.78 -3.63 4.92
N ARG A 17 -16.45 -3.38 6.20
CA ARG A 17 -16.53 -2.07 6.87
C ARG A 17 -15.16 -1.41 7.07
N LEU A 18 -14.20 -1.69 6.18
CA LEU A 18 -12.83 -1.16 6.25
C LEU A 18 -12.74 0.37 6.25
N VAL A 19 -13.77 1.07 5.77
CA VAL A 19 -13.87 2.54 5.87
C VAL A 19 -13.63 3.03 7.31
N LYS A 20 -14.08 2.26 8.33
CA LYS A 20 -13.87 2.59 9.74
C LYS A 20 -12.40 2.53 10.15
N PHE A 21 -11.62 1.62 9.57
CA PHE A 21 -10.18 1.57 9.78
C PHE A 21 -9.50 2.84 9.23
N TYR A 22 -9.82 3.23 7.99
CA TYR A 22 -9.26 4.42 7.36
C TYR A 22 -9.73 5.74 8.01
N GLN A 23 -10.86 5.73 8.72
CA GLN A 23 -11.32 6.87 9.54
C GLN A 23 -10.69 6.90 10.93
N SER A 24 -10.04 5.80 11.36
CA SER A 24 -9.52 5.66 12.71
C SER A 24 -8.39 6.65 13.02
N PRO A 25 -8.28 7.14 14.27
CA PRO A 25 -7.16 7.99 14.68
C PRO A 25 -5.80 7.31 14.54
N LYS A 26 -5.74 5.97 14.73
CA LYS A 26 -4.51 5.20 14.57
C LYS A 26 -3.99 5.27 13.14
N TRP A 27 -4.86 5.05 12.15
CA TRP A 27 -4.51 5.18 10.74
C TRP A 27 -4.10 6.62 10.39
N ARG A 28 -4.88 7.62 10.79
CA ARG A 28 -4.57 9.03 10.50
C ARG A 28 -3.19 9.45 11.01
N ARG A 29 -2.82 9.02 12.22
CA ARG A 29 -1.49 9.28 12.80
C ARG A 29 -0.38 8.57 12.03
N LEU A 30 -0.60 7.32 11.62
CA LEU A 30 0.39 6.57 10.86
C LEU A 30 0.58 7.15 9.44
N ARG A 31 -0.52 7.52 8.78
CA ARG A 31 -0.50 8.20 7.48
C ARG A 31 0.33 9.47 7.53
N GLU A 32 0.16 10.29 8.56
CA GLU A 32 0.95 11.51 8.75
C GLU A 32 2.45 11.20 8.97
N LYS A 33 2.77 10.13 9.71
CA LYS A 33 4.16 9.68 9.88
C LYS A 33 4.79 9.25 8.55
N ALA A 34 4.06 8.50 7.73
CA ALA A 34 4.51 8.11 6.39
C ALA A 34 4.77 9.34 5.51
N MET A 35 3.84 10.30 5.49
CA MET A 35 4.02 11.54 4.74
C MET A 35 5.23 12.34 5.20
N LYS A 36 5.48 12.44 6.50
CA LYS A 36 6.67 13.11 7.04
C LYS A 36 7.98 12.40 6.70
N ARG A 37 8.02 11.06 6.83
CA ARG A 37 9.17 10.23 6.43
C ARG A 37 9.52 10.45 4.96
N ASP A 38 8.50 10.56 4.13
CA ASP A 38 8.60 10.68 2.68
C ASP A 38 8.70 12.14 2.19
N HIS A 39 8.93 13.09 3.11
CA HIS A 39 9.02 14.53 2.82
C HIS A 39 7.82 15.13 2.07
N TYR A 40 6.64 14.51 2.22
CA TYR A 40 5.43 14.83 1.46
C TYR A 40 5.60 14.69 -0.06
N GLU A 41 6.46 13.79 -0.50
CA GLU A 41 6.77 13.52 -1.91
C GLU A 41 6.32 12.12 -2.35
N CYS A 42 5.96 12.01 -3.62
CA CYS A 42 5.78 10.71 -4.27
C CYS A 42 7.14 10.00 -4.37
N GLN A 43 7.26 8.84 -3.73
CA GLN A 43 8.52 8.10 -3.69
C GLN A 43 8.90 7.52 -5.06
N GLU A 44 7.91 7.20 -5.90
CA GLU A 44 8.18 6.70 -7.25
C GLU A 44 8.63 7.82 -8.19
N CYS A 45 8.03 9.02 -8.12
CA CYS A 45 8.55 10.18 -8.84
C CYS A 45 10.00 10.47 -8.43
N ARG A 46 10.29 10.43 -7.12
CA ARG A 46 11.63 10.65 -6.58
C ARG A 46 12.62 9.62 -7.11
N ARG A 47 12.24 8.34 -7.17
CA ARG A 47 13.05 7.26 -7.74
C ARG A 47 13.40 7.52 -9.22
N LEU A 48 12.48 8.12 -9.96
CA LEU A 48 12.65 8.52 -11.36
C LEU A 48 13.38 9.87 -11.54
N GLY A 49 13.87 10.49 -10.46
CA GLY A 49 14.54 11.80 -10.51
C GLY A 49 13.58 12.99 -10.73
N LYS A 50 12.28 12.79 -10.49
CA LYS A 50 11.23 13.82 -10.62
C LYS A 50 10.69 14.22 -9.24
N TYR A 51 10.15 15.42 -9.15
CA TYR A 51 9.41 15.86 -7.97
C TYR A 51 7.90 15.82 -8.23
N HIS A 52 7.14 15.26 -7.30
CA HIS A 52 5.69 15.40 -7.25
C HIS A 52 5.23 15.32 -5.79
N ARG A 53 4.28 16.17 -5.40
CA ARG A 53 3.70 16.14 -4.05
C ARG A 53 2.92 14.84 -3.81
N VAL A 54 2.99 14.29 -2.61
CA VAL A 54 2.16 13.14 -2.22
C VAL A 54 0.68 13.52 -2.21
N GLU A 55 -0.14 12.60 -2.70
CA GLU A 55 -1.61 12.70 -2.62
C GLU A 55 -2.20 11.53 -1.83
N ASN A 56 -1.62 10.34 -1.99
CA ASN A 56 -2.08 9.10 -1.38
C ASN A 56 -0.95 8.40 -0.62
N VAL A 57 -1.33 7.70 0.46
CA VAL A 57 -0.45 6.75 1.15
C VAL A 57 -1.01 5.37 0.88
N HIS A 58 -0.20 4.55 0.23
CA HIS A 58 -0.57 3.22 -0.23
C HIS A 58 -0.01 2.15 0.72
N HIS A 59 -0.75 1.08 0.91
CA HIS A 59 -0.28 -0.12 1.60
C HIS A 59 0.42 -1.04 0.60
N ILE A 60 1.72 -1.28 0.76
CA ILE A 60 2.50 -2.16 -0.13
C ILE A 60 1.93 -3.59 -0.12
N LYS A 61 1.58 -4.09 1.07
CA LYS A 61 0.76 -5.28 1.27
C LYS A 61 -0.61 -4.85 1.77
N GLU A 62 -1.62 -5.12 0.96
CA GLU A 62 -3.01 -4.70 1.19
C GLU A 62 -3.55 -5.15 2.55
N VAL A 63 -4.37 -4.31 3.16
CA VAL A 63 -4.92 -4.54 4.52
C VAL A 63 -5.78 -5.81 4.57
N LYS A 64 -6.46 -6.15 3.48
CA LYS A 64 -7.30 -7.36 3.38
C LYS A 64 -6.44 -8.63 3.43
N ASP A 65 -5.25 -8.61 2.85
CA ASP A 65 -4.36 -9.76 2.75
C ASP A 65 -3.39 -9.85 3.94
N ARG A 66 -2.92 -8.70 4.43
CA ARG A 66 -1.96 -8.57 5.55
C ARG A 66 -2.46 -7.60 6.62
N PRO A 67 -3.56 -7.93 7.32
CA PRO A 67 -4.11 -7.08 8.38
C PRO A 67 -3.14 -6.87 9.54
N ASP A 68 -2.20 -7.79 9.74
CA ASP A 68 -1.13 -7.70 10.74
C ASP A 68 -0.18 -6.52 10.47
N LEU A 69 0.01 -6.16 9.20
CA LEU A 69 0.85 -5.05 8.75
C LEU A 69 0.06 -3.75 8.53
N ALA A 70 -1.23 -3.70 8.87
CA ALA A 70 -2.07 -2.55 8.55
C ALA A 70 -1.63 -1.25 9.24
N LEU A 71 -0.94 -1.36 10.38
CA LEU A 71 -0.36 -0.24 11.12
C LEU A 71 1.18 -0.23 11.12
N ASP A 72 1.80 -0.94 10.20
CA ASP A 72 3.24 -0.91 9.99
C ASP A 72 3.63 0.27 9.08
N LEU A 73 4.62 1.05 9.49
CA LEU A 73 5.11 2.20 8.71
C LEU A 73 5.87 1.74 7.46
N ASP A 74 6.60 0.63 7.55
CA ASP A 74 7.44 0.11 6.46
C ASP A 74 6.58 -0.56 5.38
N ASN A 75 5.32 -0.88 5.71
CA ASN A 75 4.32 -1.33 4.76
C ASN A 75 3.61 -0.18 4.02
N LEU A 76 4.06 1.07 4.18
CA LEU A 76 3.44 2.24 3.55
C LEU A 76 4.38 2.95 2.57
N ILE A 77 3.81 3.45 1.47
CA ILE A 77 4.52 4.28 0.49
C ILE A 77 3.67 5.48 0.06
N CYS A 78 4.28 6.67 0.05
CA CYS A 78 3.65 7.89 -0.45
C CYS A 78 3.70 7.96 -1.98
N LEU A 79 2.55 8.12 -2.63
CA LEU A 79 2.41 8.15 -4.08
C LEU A 79 1.53 9.34 -4.53
N CYS A 80 1.77 9.83 -5.75
CA CYS A 80 0.80 10.66 -6.48
C CYS A 80 -0.36 9.81 -6.99
N VAL A 81 -1.44 10.44 -7.46
CA VAL A 81 -2.62 9.74 -8.00
C VAL A 81 -2.25 8.82 -9.17
N GLU A 82 -1.35 9.26 -10.06
CA GLU A 82 -0.89 8.50 -11.22
C GLU A 82 -0.24 7.18 -10.81
N HIS A 83 0.88 7.22 -10.08
CA HIS A 83 1.57 6.01 -9.61
C HIS A 83 0.69 5.16 -8.67
N HIS A 84 -0.17 5.78 -7.87
CA HIS A 84 -1.12 5.01 -7.06
C HIS A 84 -2.06 4.17 -7.94
N ASN A 85 -2.58 4.73 -9.03
CA ASN A 85 -3.45 4.01 -9.96
C ASN A 85 -2.72 2.92 -10.74
N GLU A 86 -1.44 3.14 -11.07
CA GLU A 86 -0.57 2.14 -11.72
C GLU A 86 -0.34 0.92 -10.84
N VAL A 87 -0.11 1.12 -9.53
CA VAL A 87 0.05 0.03 -8.57
C VAL A 87 -1.23 -0.81 -8.47
N HIS A 88 -2.40 -0.17 -8.45
CA HIS A 88 -3.69 -0.86 -8.49
C HIS A 88 -4.03 -1.46 -9.86
N GLY A 89 -3.19 -1.23 -10.88
CA GLY A 89 -3.45 -1.69 -12.25
C GLY A 89 -4.78 -1.20 -12.81
N ARG A 90 -5.28 -0.04 -12.36
CA ARG A 90 -6.62 0.47 -12.72
C ARG A 90 -6.76 0.75 -14.22
N TYR A 91 -5.66 1.04 -14.88
CA TYR A 91 -5.61 1.34 -16.31
C TYR A 91 -5.12 0.15 -17.16
N LEU A 92 -4.77 -0.99 -16.54
CA LEU A 92 -4.28 -2.15 -17.26
C LEU A 92 -5.44 -2.93 -17.89
N THR A 93 -5.31 -3.22 -19.18
CA THR A 93 -6.19 -4.14 -19.89
C THR A 93 -5.95 -5.58 -19.39
N ALA A 94 -6.81 -6.51 -19.80
CA ALA A 94 -6.63 -7.93 -19.45
C ALA A 94 -5.29 -8.49 -19.97
N LEU A 95 -4.84 -8.03 -21.14
CA LEU A 95 -3.56 -8.43 -21.73
C LEU A 95 -2.38 -7.88 -20.92
N ASP A 96 -2.41 -6.59 -20.55
CA ASP A 96 -1.33 -5.99 -19.76
C ASP A 96 -1.19 -6.64 -18.38
N LYS A 97 -2.31 -7.10 -17.79
CA LYS A 97 -2.30 -7.87 -16.53
C LYS A 97 -1.65 -9.25 -16.70
N GLN A 98 -1.86 -9.90 -17.85
CA GLN A 98 -1.25 -11.20 -18.15
C GLN A 98 0.26 -11.06 -18.36
N GLU A 99 0.72 -10.01 -19.05
CA GLU A 99 2.15 -9.73 -19.24
C GLU A 99 2.85 -9.41 -17.92
N LYS A 100 2.30 -8.50 -17.09
CA LYS A 100 2.86 -8.22 -15.75
C LYS A 100 2.98 -9.46 -14.87
N LYS A 101 2.01 -10.38 -14.98
CA LYS A 101 2.05 -11.65 -14.24
C LYS A 101 3.19 -12.54 -14.74
N ILE A 102 3.46 -12.56 -16.04
CA ILE A 102 4.59 -13.32 -16.60
C ILE A 102 5.91 -12.69 -16.16
N GLU A 103 6.04 -11.36 -16.20
CA GLU A 103 7.24 -10.65 -15.74
C GLU A 103 7.52 -10.87 -14.25
N SER A 104 6.50 -10.89 -13.40
CA SER A 104 6.69 -11.17 -11.96
C SER A 104 7.18 -12.59 -11.70
N PHE A 105 6.81 -13.56 -12.53
CA PHE A 105 7.41 -14.90 -12.49
C PHE A 105 8.82 -14.94 -13.10
N ALA A 106 9.12 -14.11 -14.08
CA ALA A 106 10.46 -14.04 -14.67
C ALA A 106 11.50 -13.44 -13.69
N ASN A 107 11.06 -12.50 -12.85
CA ASN A 107 11.88 -11.91 -11.77
C ASN A 107 11.83 -12.72 -10.46
N PHE A 108 11.25 -13.92 -10.48
CA PHE A 108 11.22 -14.80 -9.31
C PHE A 108 12.58 -15.49 -9.12
N ASP A 109 13.37 -14.99 -8.18
CA ASP A 109 14.57 -15.69 -7.70
C ASP A 109 14.16 -16.70 -6.61
N ALA A 110 14.26 -17.99 -6.94
CA ALA A 110 13.93 -19.08 -6.03
C ALA A 110 14.87 -19.17 -4.81
N SER A 111 16.00 -18.46 -4.82
CA SER A 111 16.97 -18.42 -3.74
C SER A 111 16.67 -17.36 -2.65
N GLU A 112 15.80 -16.38 -2.91
CA GLU A 112 15.43 -15.30 -1.97
C GLU A 112 14.23 -15.64 -1.06
N ARG A 113 14.10 -16.91 -0.66
CA ARG A 113 12.96 -17.41 0.10
C ARG A 113 13.21 -17.28 1.61
N TRP A 114 12.65 -16.24 2.24
CA TRP A 114 12.51 -16.14 3.71
C TRP A 114 11.27 -16.87 4.20
#